data_AF-A0A8J4VYG0-F1
#
_entry.id   AF-A0A8J4VYG0-F1
#
_cell.length_a   1.000
_cell.length_b   1.000
_cell.length_c   1.000
_cell.angle_alpha   90.00
_cell.angle_beta   90.00
_cell.angle_gamma   90.00
#
_symmetry.space_group_name_H-M   'P 1'
#
loop_
_entity.id
_entity.type
_entity.pdbx_description
1 polymer ?
#
loop_
_entity_poly.entity_id
_entity_poly.type
_entity_poly.pdbx_seq_one_letter_code
_entity_poly.pdbx_strand_id
1 'polypeptide(L)'
;MVSPATAATTHANARVRNDLLRLAGRATFVKAMAEVGVVIPIDDFPLSLVGAAGPKCLLNKPLQHALSEYARRSGTSLPAFMELVRGQTASDYRPNKNLMPAVLNNLCKDYKHLEALNKIVREGVEVRLKKTPPLQVQRPPNHGSARDRLNVLRKDIRKEQDAGRCL
;
A
#
# COMPACT_ATOMS: atom_id res chain seq x y z
N MET A 1 1.94 2.29 -31.92
CA MET A 1 1.61 1.04 -31.17
C MET A 1 2.90 0.44 -30.64
N VAL A 2 2.93 0.01 -29.37
CA VAL A 2 4.09 -0.68 -28.76
C VAL A 2 4.03 -2.15 -29.13
N SER A 3 5.17 -2.77 -29.50
CA SER A 3 5.19 -4.19 -29.84
C SER A 3 4.92 -5.07 -28.60
N PRO A 4 4.37 -6.30 -28.76
CA PRO A 4 4.18 -7.21 -27.64
C PRO A 4 5.46 -7.50 -26.86
N ALA A 5 6.60 -7.61 -27.55
CA ALA A 5 7.90 -7.82 -26.92
C ALA A 5 8.31 -6.62 -26.06
N THR A 6 8.17 -5.40 -26.58
CA THR A 6 8.47 -4.17 -25.82
C THR A 6 7.54 -4.03 -24.61
N ALA A 7 6.26 -4.39 -24.75
CA ALA A 7 5.31 -4.38 -23.64
C ALA A 7 5.69 -5.40 -22.54
N ALA A 8 6.08 -6.61 -22.92
CA ALA A 8 6.51 -7.65 -21.98
C ALA A 8 7.77 -7.23 -21.20
N THR A 9 8.78 -6.68 -21.88
CA THR A 9 10.00 -6.16 -21.24
C THR A 9 9.68 -5.00 -20.30
N THR A 10 8.82 -4.07 -20.72
CA THR A 10 8.38 -2.95 -19.86
C THR A 10 7.72 -3.45 -18.59
N HIS A 11 6.87 -4.48 -18.70
CA HIS A 11 6.19 -5.08 -17.57
C HIS A 11 7.15 -5.83 -16.64
N ALA A 12 8.14 -6.56 -17.19
CA ALA A 12 9.19 -7.21 -16.41
C ALA A 12 10.02 -6.19 -15.62
N ASN A 13 10.46 -5.11 -16.28
CA ASN A 13 11.23 -4.04 -15.64
C ASN A 13 10.42 -3.35 -14.52
N ALA A 14 9.11 -3.14 -14.74
CA ALA A 14 8.24 -2.59 -13.72
C ALA A 14 8.13 -3.49 -12.47
N ARG A 15 8.10 -4.82 -12.67
CA ARG A 15 8.11 -5.80 -11.56
C ARG A 15 9.41 -5.77 -10.78
N VAL A 16 10.55 -5.89 -11.46
CA VAL A 16 11.88 -5.84 -10.81
C VAL A 16 12.05 -4.55 -10.00
N ARG A 17 11.65 -3.41 -10.57
CA ARG A 17 11.69 -2.12 -9.87
C ARG A 17 10.77 -2.08 -8.65
N ASN A 18 9.56 -2.62 -8.75
CA ASN A 18 8.64 -2.72 -7.61
C ASN A 18 9.26 -3.56 -6.47
N ASP A 19 9.85 -4.70 -6.80
CA ASP A 19 10.49 -5.57 -5.80
C ASP A 19 11.66 -4.87 -5.10
N LEU A 20 12.51 -4.17 -5.85
CA LEU A 20 13.60 -3.38 -5.28
C LEU A 20 13.10 -2.28 -4.34
N LEU A 21 12.07 -1.53 -4.76
CA LEU A 21 11.45 -0.49 -3.93
C LEU A 21 10.85 -1.08 -2.65
N ARG A 22 10.20 -2.24 -2.75
CA ARG A 22 9.62 -2.95 -1.60
C ARG A 22 10.71 -3.40 -0.63
N LEU A 23 11.81 -3.98 -1.12
CA LEU A 23 12.92 -4.42 -0.29
C LEU A 23 13.63 -3.24 0.41
N ALA A 24 13.90 -2.17 -0.32
CA ALA A 24 14.52 -0.95 0.23
C ALA A 24 13.60 -0.28 1.28
N GLY A 25 12.30 -0.20 0.98
CA GLY A 25 11.28 0.30 1.91
C GLY A 25 11.22 -0.55 3.18
N ARG A 26 11.18 -1.88 3.06
CA ARG A 26 11.21 -2.78 4.22
C ARG A 26 12.48 -2.61 5.05
N ALA A 27 13.66 -2.49 4.43
CA ALA A 27 14.90 -2.29 5.17
C ALA A 27 14.90 -0.97 5.98
N THR A 28 14.41 0.10 5.36
CA THR A 28 14.24 1.41 6.03
C THR A 28 13.25 1.30 7.19
N PHE A 29 12.16 0.57 6.96
CA PHE A 29 11.11 0.36 7.94
C PHE A 29 11.58 -0.45 9.15
N VAL A 30 12.30 -1.55 8.93
CA VAL A 30 12.93 -2.37 9.98
C VAL A 30 13.86 -1.52 10.83
N LYS A 31 14.70 -0.69 10.19
CA LYS A 31 15.61 0.21 10.90
C LYS A 31 14.86 1.18 11.81
N ALA A 32 13.85 1.87 11.28
CA ALA A 32 13.05 2.82 12.05
C ALA A 32 12.32 2.15 13.24
N MET A 33 11.83 0.92 13.08
CA MET A 33 11.19 0.18 14.17
C MET A 33 12.19 -0.25 15.25
N ALA A 34 13.40 -0.65 14.85
CA ALA A 34 14.46 -1.02 15.79
C ALA A 34 14.89 0.16 16.68
N GLU A 35 14.90 1.38 16.15
CA GLU A 35 15.23 2.61 16.90
C GLU A 35 14.29 2.86 18.09
N VAL A 36 13.06 2.34 18.05
CA VAL A 36 12.07 2.43 19.14
C VAL A 36 11.83 1.07 19.84
N GLY A 37 12.73 0.11 19.62
CA GLY A 37 12.69 -1.21 20.25
C GLY A 37 11.52 -2.09 19.80
N VAL A 38 11.04 -1.92 18.56
CA VAL A 38 10.01 -2.76 17.96
C VAL A 38 10.64 -3.66 16.91
N VAL A 39 10.36 -4.96 17.00
CA VAL A 39 10.83 -5.96 16.05
C VAL A 39 9.72 -6.29 15.05
N ILE A 40 10.04 -6.26 13.75
CA ILE A 40 9.12 -6.74 12.73
C ILE A 40 9.05 -8.27 12.80
N PRO A 41 7.84 -8.86 12.86
CA PRO A 41 7.68 -10.30 12.84
C PRO A 41 8.17 -10.89 11.52
N ILE A 42 8.70 -12.11 11.61
CA ILE A 42 9.18 -12.88 10.47
C ILE A 42 7.97 -13.26 9.60
N ASP A 43 8.19 -13.45 8.30
CA ASP A 43 7.14 -13.74 7.31
C ASP A 43 6.58 -15.18 7.41
N ASP A 44 6.69 -15.83 8.58
CA ASP A 44 6.29 -17.23 8.82
C ASP A 44 4.84 -17.37 9.36
N PHE A 45 4.14 -16.26 9.58
CA PHE A 45 2.77 -16.30 10.07
C PHE A 45 1.82 -16.95 9.05
N PRO A 46 1.00 -17.94 9.46
CA PRO A 46 0.18 -18.73 8.54
C PRO A 46 -0.84 -17.89 7.77
N LEU A 47 -0.99 -18.19 6.48
CA LEU A 47 -1.99 -17.55 5.60
C LEU A 47 -3.42 -18.01 5.89
N SER A 48 -3.58 -19.23 6.40
CA SER A 48 -4.88 -19.82 6.71
C SER A 48 -4.78 -20.89 7.81
N LEU A 49 -5.92 -21.21 8.40
CA LEU A 49 -6.11 -22.36 9.28
C LEU A 49 -7.10 -23.33 8.63
N VAL A 50 -6.94 -24.61 8.94
CA VAL A 50 -7.98 -25.60 8.62
C VAL A 50 -9.19 -25.33 9.52
N GLY A 51 -10.34 -25.08 8.90
CA GLY A 51 -11.61 -24.86 9.59
C GLY A 51 -12.65 -25.91 9.18
N ALA A 52 -13.68 -26.09 10.01
CA ALA A 52 -14.76 -27.06 9.76
C ALA A 52 -15.51 -26.83 8.43
N ALA A 53 -15.59 -25.58 7.96
CA ALA A 53 -16.23 -25.20 6.70
C ALA A 53 -15.22 -24.93 5.57
N GLY A 54 -13.97 -25.39 5.72
CA GLY A 54 -12.86 -25.14 4.80
C GLY A 54 -11.81 -24.15 5.34
N PRO A 55 -10.80 -23.80 4.52
CA PRO A 55 -9.69 -22.96 4.96
C PRO A 55 -10.15 -21.57 5.40
N LYS A 56 -9.78 -21.15 6.61
CA LYS A 56 -10.04 -19.81 7.14
C LYS A 56 -8.80 -18.95 6.96
N CYS A 57 -8.84 -18.01 6.02
CA CYS A 57 -7.77 -17.05 5.76
C CYS A 57 -7.55 -16.12 6.97
N LEU A 58 -6.30 -15.82 7.25
CA LEU A 58 -5.86 -15.01 8.38
C LEU A 58 -5.26 -13.68 7.91
N LEU A 59 -5.40 -12.65 8.75
CA LEU A 59 -4.66 -11.40 8.62
C LEU A 59 -3.29 -11.54 9.28
N ASN A 60 -2.34 -10.69 8.89
CA ASN A 60 -1.04 -10.58 9.53
C ASN A 60 -1.13 -9.84 10.88
N LYS A 61 -1.68 -10.54 11.88
CA LYS A 61 -1.84 -10.00 13.23
C LYS A 61 -0.52 -9.61 13.90
N PRO A 62 0.58 -10.37 13.76
CA PRO A 62 1.86 -9.94 14.26
C PRO A 62 2.31 -8.61 13.63
N LEU A 63 2.20 -8.48 12.30
CA LEU A 63 2.59 -7.24 11.61
C LEU A 63 1.72 -6.08 12.09
N GLN A 64 0.39 -6.26 12.13
CA GLN A 64 -0.54 -5.26 12.65
C GLN A 64 -0.16 -4.81 14.08
N HIS A 65 0.21 -5.75 14.95
CA HIS A 65 0.64 -5.46 16.31
C HIS A 65 1.93 -4.65 16.33
N ALA A 66 2.96 -5.07 15.59
CA ALA A 66 4.23 -4.35 15.50
C ALA A 66 4.04 -2.91 14.99
N LEU A 67 3.21 -2.72 13.95
CA LEU A 67 2.87 -1.40 13.41
C LEU A 67 2.19 -0.51 14.46
N SER A 68 1.27 -1.09 15.24
CA SER A 68 0.57 -0.38 16.31
C SER A 68 1.51 -0.02 17.46
N GLU A 69 2.44 -0.90 17.83
CA GLU A 69 3.49 -0.64 18.81
C GLU A 69 4.42 0.49 18.35
N TYR A 70 4.86 0.46 17.09
CA TYR A 70 5.69 1.52 16.53
C TYR A 70 5.00 2.88 16.59
N ALA A 71 3.73 2.95 16.15
CA ALA A 71 2.97 4.20 16.19
C ALA A 71 2.87 4.77 17.62
N ARG A 72 2.67 3.89 18.62
CA ARG A 72 2.62 4.31 20.03
C ARG A 72 3.97 4.74 20.57
N ARG A 73 5.05 3.99 20.32
CA ARG A 73 6.38 4.26 20.90
C ARG A 73 7.11 5.42 20.24
N SER A 74 6.95 5.58 18.94
CA SER A 74 7.57 6.68 18.20
C SER A 74 6.88 8.02 18.45
N GLY A 75 5.61 8.02 18.87
CA GLY A 75 4.80 9.25 18.97
C GLY A 75 4.65 9.97 17.63
N THR A 76 4.93 9.30 16.51
CA THR A 76 4.94 9.92 15.19
C THR A 76 3.54 10.33 14.76
N SER A 77 3.46 11.39 13.97
CA SER A 77 2.19 11.80 13.38
C SER A 77 1.69 10.77 12.36
N LEU A 78 0.38 10.69 12.14
CA LEU A 78 -0.17 9.80 11.11
C LEU A 78 0.44 10.05 9.70
N PRO A 79 0.66 11.31 9.25
CA PRO A 79 1.37 11.58 8.01
C PRO A 79 2.77 10.96 7.97
N ALA A 80 3.60 11.22 8.98
CA ALA A 80 4.97 10.70 9.03
C ALA A 80 5.01 9.16 9.10
N PHE A 81 4.08 8.54 9.84
CA PHE A 81 3.90 7.08 9.81
C PHE A 81 3.59 6.56 8.39
N MET A 82 2.65 7.20 7.70
CA MET A 82 2.24 6.79 6.36
C MET A 82 3.31 7.04 5.30
N GLU A 83 4.09 8.11 5.44
CA GLU A 83 5.26 8.41 4.60
C GLU A 83 6.30 7.29 4.74
N LEU A 84 6.62 6.91 5.97
CA LEU A 84 7.54 5.82 6.27
C LEU A 84 7.05 4.49 5.66
N VAL A 85 5.80 4.12 5.89
CA VAL A 85 5.20 2.87 5.34
C VAL A 85 5.22 2.86 3.81
N ARG A 86 5.05 4.02 3.16
CA ARG A 86 5.05 4.16 1.69
C ARG A 86 6.45 4.35 1.09
N GLY A 87 7.48 4.46 1.92
CA GLY A 87 8.84 4.77 1.48
C GLY A 87 8.94 6.15 0.82
N GLN A 88 8.18 7.14 1.30
CA GLN A 88 8.35 8.54 0.88
C GLN A 88 9.62 9.10 1.50
N THR A 89 10.46 9.71 0.68
CA THR A 89 11.73 10.32 1.08
C THR A 89 11.78 11.76 0.59
N ALA A 90 12.72 12.55 1.10
CA ALA A 90 12.96 13.90 0.61
C ALA A 90 13.34 13.93 -0.89
N SER A 91 14.03 12.89 -1.39
CA SER A 91 14.43 12.77 -2.79
C SER A 91 13.31 12.25 -3.71
N ASP A 92 12.36 11.50 -3.16
CA ASP A 92 11.20 10.99 -3.86
C ASP A 92 10.02 10.97 -2.90
N TYR A 93 9.21 12.02 -2.94
CA TYR A 93 8.03 12.15 -2.09
C TYR A 93 6.76 11.52 -2.69
N ARG A 94 6.86 10.88 -3.85
CA ARG A 94 5.66 10.37 -4.55
C ARG A 94 4.90 9.36 -3.68
N PRO A 95 3.58 9.49 -3.52
CA PRO A 95 2.82 8.59 -2.67
C PRO A 95 2.64 7.19 -3.26
N ASN A 96 2.79 7.03 -4.58
CA ASN A 96 2.75 5.74 -5.26
C ASN A 96 4.03 5.56 -6.11
N LYS A 97 4.97 4.76 -5.60
CA LYS A 97 6.27 4.48 -6.24
C LYS A 97 6.17 3.64 -7.52
N ASN A 98 5.00 3.13 -7.87
CA ASN A 98 4.82 2.42 -9.13
C ASN A 98 4.58 3.37 -10.30
N LEU A 99 4.00 4.53 -10.04
CA LEU A 99 3.67 5.53 -11.06
C LEU A 99 4.87 6.44 -11.34
N MET A 100 5.54 6.22 -12.46
CA MET A 100 6.71 7.01 -12.86
C MET A 100 6.32 8.13 -13.82
N PRO A 101 6.58 9.41 -13.49
CA PRO A 101 6.34 10.53 -14.42
C PRO A 101 7.00 10.30 -15.78
N ALA A 102 8.25 9.82 -15.83
CA ALA A 102 8.94 9.56 -17.08
C ALA A 102 8.22 8.52 -17.98
N VAL A 103 7.68 7.46 -17.37
CA VAL A 103 6.92 6.43 -18.10
C VAL A 103 5.58 6.98 -18.56
N LEU A 104 4.89 7.74 -17.71
CA LEU A 104 3.62 8.36 -18.04
C LEU A 104 3.75 9.41 -19.14
N ASN A 105 4.80 10.23 -19.11
CA ASN A 105 5.09 11.20 -20.16
C ASN A 105 5.28 10.55 -21.52
N ASN A 106 5.89 9.36 -21.55
CA ASN A 106 6.07 8.63 -22.80
C ASN A 106 4.78 7.93 -23.25
N LEU A 107 4.12 7.18 -22.37
CA LEU A 107 2.94 6.37 -22.71
C LEU A 107 1.67 7.19 -22.91
N CYS A 108 1.56 8.34 -22.23
CA CYS A 108 0.39 9.20 -22.22
C CYS A 108 0.68 10.56 -22.85
N LYS A 109 1.68 10.65 -23.75
CA LYS A 109 2.11 11.92 -24.38
C LYS A 109 0.97 12.71 -25.04
N ASP A 110 -0.01 12.02 -25.61
CA ASP A 110 -1.16 12.61 -26.30
C ASP A 110 -2.42 12.66 -25.41
N TYR A 111 -2.29 12.32 -24.12
CA TYR A 111 -3.40 12.36 -23.18
C TYR A 111 -3.66 13.80 -22.73
N LYS A 112 -4.86 14.31 -23.04
CA LYS A 112 -5.29 15.69 -22.72
C LYS A 112 -5.14 16.12 -21.25
N HIS A 113 -5.02 15.17 -20.31
CA HIS A 113 -4.84 15.46 -18.88
C HIS A 113 -3.49 14.96 -18.34
N LEU A 114 -2.47 14.81 -19.19
CA LEU A 114 -1.14 14.37 -18.79
C LEU A 114 -0.56 15.21 -17.65
N GLU A 115 -0.73 16.54 -17.70
CA GLU A 115 -0.26 17.43 -16.62
C GLU A 115 -0.97 17.15 -15.29
N ALA A 116 -2.29 16.99 -15.31
CA ALA A 116 -3.05 16.63 -14.12
C ALA A 116 -2.65 15.24 -13.58
N LEU A 117 -2.42 14.29 -14.48
CA LEU A 117 -1.93 12.96 -14.12
C LEU A 117 -0.54 13.03 -13.47
N ASN A 118 0.37 13.82 -14.03
CA ASN A 118 1.69 14.05 -13.45
C ASN A 118 1.60 14.69 -12.06
N LYS A 119 0.72 15.67 -11.88
CA LYS A 119 0.46 16.28 -10.56
C LYS A 119 0.01 15.22 -9.56
N ILE A 120 -0.98 14.40 -9.91
CA ILE A 120 -1.48 13.29 -9.06
C ILE A 120 -0.37 12.32 -8.69
N VAL A 121 0.52 12.01 -9.62
CA VAL A 121 1.61 11.06 -9.41
C VAL A 121 2.69 11.62 -8.49
N ARG A 122 2.95 12.93 -8.59
CA ARG A 122 3.95 13.64 -7.78
C ARG A 122 3.46 13.90 -6.36
N GLU A 123 2.23 14.39 -6.24
CA GLU A 123 1.71 14.99 -5.02
C GLU A 123 0.60 14.15 -4.37
N GLY A 124 0.07 13.17 -5.10
CA GLY A 124 -1.15 12.46 -4.71
C GLY A 124 -2.40 13.17 -5.20
N VAL A 125 -3.56 12.56 -4.91
CA VAL A 125 -4.85 13.14 -5.26
C VAL A 125 -5.23 14.19 -4.21
N GLU A 126 -5.29 15.45 -4.62
CA GLU A 126 -5.86 16.54 -3.81
C GLU A 126 -7.37 16.63 -4.07
N VAL A 127 -8.19 16.23 -3.09
CA VAL A 127 -9.64 16.33 -3.21
C VAL A 127 -10.13 17.58 -2.49
N ARG A 128 -10.67 18.53 -3.25
CA ARG A 128 -11.38 19.69 -2.69
C ARG A 128 -12.87 19.39 -2.63
N LEU A 129 -13.35 19.15 -1.42
CA LEU A 129 -14.78 18.92 -1.19
C LEU A 129 -15.52 20.26 -1.24
N LYS A 130 -16.60 20.33 -2.03
CA LYS A 130 -17.46 21.53 -2.11
C LYS A 130 -18.13 21.86 -0.77
N LYS A 131 -18.38 20.83 0.04
CA LYS A 131 -18.94 20.90 1.38
C LYS A 131 -18.29 19.81 2.21
N THR A 132 -18.02 20.09 3.48
CA THR A 132 -17.57 19.07 4.42
C THR A 132 -18.67 18.00 4.55
N PRO A 133 -18.37 16.72 4.34
CA PRO A 133 -19.35 15.66 4.52
C PRO A 133 -19.77 15.64 6.00
N PRO A 134 -21.06 15.35 6.30
CA PRO A 134 -21.51 15.26 7.68
C PRO A 134 -20.74 14.14 8.40
N LEU A 135 -20.52 14.32 9.70
CA LEU A 135 -19.89 13.30 10.53
C LEU A 135 -20.74 12.02 10.48
N GLN A 136 -20.17 10.93 9.96
CA GLN A 136 -20.84 9.64 9.94
C GLN A 136 -20.78 9.00 11.34
N VAL A 137 -21.83 9.19 12.13
CA VAL A 137 -21.94 8.61 13.48
C VAL A 137 -22.31 7.13 13.45
N GLN A 138 -23.09 6.71 12.45
CA GLN A 138 -23.52 5.33 12.29
C GLN A 138 -22.98 4.74 10.99
N ARG A 139 -22.50 3.49 11.09
CA ARG A 139 -22.03 2.73 9.93
C ARG A 139 -23.23 2.36 9.05
N PRO A 140 -23.26 2.73 7.76
CA PRO A 140 -24.34 2.33 6.86
C PRO A 140 -24.38 0.79 6.70
N PRO A 141 -25.57 0.19 6.51
CA PRO A 141 -25.72 -1.25 6.33
C PRO A 141 -25.36 -1.73 4.91
N ASN A 142 -24.33 -1.16 4.28
CA ASN A 142 -23.93 -1.44 2.90
C ASN A 142 -22.81 -2.49 2.76
N HIS A 143 -22.59 -3.31 3.79
CA HIS A 143 -21.47 -4.25 3.85
C HIS A 143 -21.89 -5.73 3.75
N GLY A 144 -23.06 -6.02 3.16
CA GLY A 144 -23.54 -7.40 2.99
C GLY A 144 -22.48 -8.29 2.33
N SER A 145 -21.92 -7.84 1.20
CA SER A 145 -20.87 -8.57 0.48
C SER A 145 -19.62 -8.86 1.33
N ALA A 146 -19.17 -7.92 2.16
CA ALA A 146 -18.02 -8.11 3.04
C ALA A 146 -18.32 -9.09 4.18
N ARG A 147 -19.57 -9.15 4.67
CA ARG A 147 -20.01 -10.13 5.66
C ARG A 147 -20.07 -11.52 5.04
N ASP A 148 -20.69 -11.64 3.87
CA ASP A 148 -20.89 -12.91 3.16
C ASP A 148 -19.58 -13.49 2.62
N ARG A 149 -18.64 -12.62 2.23
CA ARG A 149 -17.34 -12.98 1.64
C ARG A 149 -16.17 -12.68 2.56
N LEU A 150 -16.37 -12.68 3.88
CA LEU A 150 -15.35 -12.29 4.86
C LEU A 150 -14.02 -13.04 4.69
N ASN A 151 -14.07 -14.32 4.30
CA ASN A 151 -12.87 -15.11 4.10
C ASN A 151 -12.05 -14.66 2.87
N VAL A 152 -12.74 -14.31 1.78
CA VAL A 152 -12.11 -13.74 0.58
C VAL A 152 -11.52 -12.37 0.91
N LEU A 153 -12.28 -11.54 1.62
CA LEU A 153 -11.80 -10.23 2.05
C LEU A 153 -10.53 -10.35 2.91
N ARG A 154 -10.46 -11.30 3.85
CA ARG A 154 -9.25 -11.55 4.64
C ARG A 154 -8.08 -11.99 3.77
N LYS A 155 -8.31 -12.88 2.80
CA LYS A 155 -7.28 -13.33 1.85
C LYS A 155 -6.70 -12.14 1.07
N ASP A 156 -7.56 -11.27 0.57
CA ASP A 156 -7.15 -10.12 -0.23
C ASP A 156 -6.42 -9.08 0.63
N ILE A 157 -6.92 -8.77 1.83
CA ILE A 157 -6.21 -7.89 2.77
C ILE A 157 -4.84 -8.48 3.13
N ARG A 158 -4.76 -9.78 3.42
CA ARG A 158 -3.49 -10.44 3.75
C ARG A 158 -2.45 -10.30 2.63
N LYS A 159 -2.88 -10.48 1.38
CA LYS A 159 -2.02 -10.26 0.20
C LYS A 159 -1.49 -8.82 0.13
N GLU A 160 -2.31 -7.85 0.48
CA GLU A 160 -1.91 -6.44 0.52
C GLU A 160 -0.99 -6.13 1.72
N GLN A 161 -1.20 -6.75 2.88
CA GLN A 161 -0.32 -6.65 4.05
C GLN A 161 1.08 -7.21 3.77
N ASP A 162 1.16 -8.40 3.19
CA ASP A 162 2.44 -9.05 2.86
C ASP A 162 3.21 -8.27 1.77
N ALA A 163 2.50 -7.50 0.96
CA ALA A 163 3.10 -6.62 -0.01
C ALA A 163 3.44 -5.22 0.53
N GLY A 164 3.17 -4.94 1.81
CA GLY A 164 3.40 -3.63 2.43
C GLY A 164 2.50 -2.52 1.90
N ARG A 165 1.33 -2.86 1.34
CA ARG A 165 0.37 -1.90 0.75
C ARG A 165 -0.78 -1.54 1.69
N CYS A 166 -1.02 -2.35 2.72
CA CYS A 166 -1.97 -2.03 3.79
C CYS A 166 -1.47 -2.56 5.16
N LEU A 167 -2.10 -2.09 6.24
CA LEU A 167 -1.78 -2.43 7.63
C LEU A 167 -2.57 -3.65 8.11
#